data_AF-A0A358WBH3-F1
#
_entry.id   AF-A0A358WBH3-F1
#
_cell.length_a   1.000
_cell.length_b   1.000
_cell.length_c   1.000
_cell.angle_alpha   90.00
_cell.angle_beta   90.00
_cell.angle_gamma   90.00
#
_symmetry.space_group_name_H-M   'P 1'
#
loop_
_entity.id
_entity.type
_entity.pdbx_description
1 polymer ?
#
loop_
_entity_poly.entity_id
_entity_poly.type
_entity_poly.pdbx_seq_one_letter_code
_entity_poly.pdbx_strand_id
1 'polypeptide(L)' 'MFYYDVVKENHIDGDLGNYESFGIAVFKITDGAKEKLCQIEDVFLNESKAIEFTQVCNDFQLSPVHIYDVVLDAIS' A
#
# COMPACT_ATOMS: atom_id res chain seq x y z
N MET A 1 10.29 -13.50 -1.91
CA MET A 1 10.44 -12.18 -1.27
C MET A 1 9.16 -11.41 -1.46
N PHE A 2 8.72 -10.66 -0.45
CA PHE A 2 7.59 -9.74 -0.62
C PHE A 2 8.09 -8.35 -0.97
N TYR A 3 7.35 -7.69 -1.84
CA TYR A 3 7.63 -6.32 -2.25
C TYR A 3 6.34 -5.49 -2.16
N TYR A 4 6.42 -4.39 -1.44
CA TYR A 4 5.36 -3.43 -1.21
C TYR A 4 5.63 -2.18 -2.06
N ASP A 5 4.59 -1.71 -2.73
CA ASP A 5 4.67 -0.57 -3.65
C ASP A 5 3.52 0.39 -3.39
N VAL A 6 3.75 1.67 -3.66
CA VAL A 6 2.72 2.71 -3.55
C VAL A 6 1.96 2.78 -4.88
N VAL A 7 0.63 2.80 -4.80
CA VAL A 7 -0.23 3.02 -5.96
C VAL A 7 -0.93 4.36 -5.79
N LYS A 8 -0.65 5.30 -6.69
CA LYS A 8 -1.38 6.57 -6.72
C LYS A 8 -2.77 6.34 -7.30
N GLU A 9 -3.78 6.82 -6.59
CA GLU A 9 -5.20 6.62 -6.89
C GLU A 9 -5.90 7.98 -6.99
N ASN A 10 -6.89 8.05 -7.86
CA ASN A 10 -7.76 9.21 -8.00
C ASN A 10 -9.19 8.76 -7.73
N HIS A 11 -9.81 9.36 -6.72
CA HIS A 11 -11.13 9.00 -6.27
C HIS A 11 -12.11 10.14 -6.55
N ILE A 12 -13.37 9.75 -6.77
CA ILE A 12 -14.48 10.68 -6.92
C ILE A 12 -15.49 10.31 -5.85
N ASP A 13 -15.62 11.17 -4.85
CA ASP A 13 -16.60 11.01 -3.79
C ASP A 13 -17.68 12.09 -3.89
N GLY A 14 -18.91 11.74 -3.53
CA GLY A 14 -20.06 12.62 -3.67
C GLY A 14 -20.00 13.86 -2.76
N ASP A 15 -19.33 13.74 -1.62
CA ASP A 15 -19.24 14.78 -0.60
C ASP A 15 -17.90 15.53 -0.66
N LEU A 16 -16.79 14.83 -0.94
CA LEU A 16 -15.45 15.41 -1.02
C LEU A 16 -15.05 15.89 -2.42
N GLY A 17 -15.77 15.46 -3.46
CA GLY A 17 -15.37 15.68 -4.84
C GLY A 17 -14.17 14.83 -5.24
N ASN A 18 -13.32 15.36 -6.11
CA ASN A 18 -12.13 14.65 -6.58
C ASN A 18 -11.01 14.78 -5.55
N TYR A 19 -10.43 13.65 -5.13
CA TYR A 19 -9.25 13.63 -4.28
C TYR A 19 -8.24 12.59 -4.73
N GLU A 20 -6.98 12.84 -4.38
CA GLU A 20 -5.88 11.91 -4.61
C GLU A 20 -5.59 11.16 -3.31
N SER A 21 -5.36 9.86 -3.43
CA SER A 21 -4.85 9.05 -2.34
C SER A 21 -3.85 8.01 -2.84
N PHE A 22 -3.27 7.28 -1.89
CA PHE A 22 -2.16 6.38 -2.11
C PHE A 22 -2.48 5.05 -1.44
N GLY A 23 -2.77 4.05 -2.27
CA GLY A 23 -2.97 2.67 -1.86
C GLY A 23 -1.65 1.90 -1.75
N ILE A 24 -1.69 0.75 -1.09
CA ILE A 24 -0.54 -0.14 -0.89
C ILE A 24 -0.78 -1.44 -1.66
N ALA A 25 0.08 -1.74 -2.63
CA ALA A 25 0.07 -3.00 -3.37
C ALA A 25 1.17 -3.93 -2.87
N VAL A 26 0.82 -5.22 -2.72
CA VAL A 26 1.73 -6.26 -2.25
C VAL A 26 2.00 -7.23 -3.38
N PHE A 27 3.27 -7.52 -3.60
CA PHE A 27 3.75 -8.41 -4.65
C PHE A 27 4.61 -9.54 -4.08
N LYS A 28 4.50 -10.71 -4.68
CA LYS A 28 5.42 -11.82 -4.49
C LYS A 28 6.43 -11.82 -5.62
N ILE A 29 7.70 -11.79 -5.25
CA ILE A 29 8.81 -11.95 -6.20
C ILE A 29 9.30 -13.40 -6.13
N THR A 30 9.17 -14.14 -7.23
CA THR A 30 9.66 -15.51 -7.44
C THR A 30 10.31 -15.63 -8.81
N ASP A 31 11.55 -16.13 -8.88
CA ASP A 31 12.27 -16.44 -10.13
C ASP A 31 12.17 -15.35 -11.21
N GLY A 32 12.31 -14.08 -10.80
CA GLY A 32 12.27 -12.91 -11.69
C GLY A 32 10.87 -12.43 -12.08
N ALA A 33 9.81 -13.14 -11.68
CA ALA A 33 8.43 -12.71 -11.87
C ALA A 33 7.92 -11.91 -10.65
N LYS A 34 7.17 -10.83 -10.92
CA LYS A 34 6.44 -10.03 -9.94
C LYS A 34 4.95 -10.35 -10.05
N GLU A 35 4.43 -11.12 -9.10
CA GLU A 35 3.01 -11.47 -9.00
C GLU A 35 2.34 -10.56 -7.98
N LYS A 36 1.22 -9.92 -8.35
CA LYS A 36 0.44 -9.11 -7.39
C LYS A 36 -0.41 -10.04 -6.52
N LEU A 37 -0.24 -9.94 -5.21
CA LEU A 37 -1.00 -10.74 -4.24
C LEU A 37 -2.28 -10.03 -3.81
N CYS A 38 -2.16 -8.76 -3.41
CA CYS A 38 -3.29 -7.94 -2.98
C CYS A 38 -2.96 -6.45 -3.13
N GLN A 39 -3.98 -5.61 -2.97
CA GLN A 39 -3.87 -4.17 -2.83
C GLN A 39 -4.91 -3.70 -1.82
N ILE A 40 -4.53 -2.75 -0.99
CA ILE A 40 -5.44 -1.96 -0.17
C ILE A 40 -5.48 -0.57 -0.79
N GLU A 41 -6.66 -0.15 -1.22
CA GLU A 41 -6.91 1.17 -1.81
C GLU A 41 -7.18 2.20 -0.71
N ASP A 42 -7.01 3.48 -1.06
CA ASP A 42 -7.35 4.64 -0.25
C ASP A 42 -6.79 4.62 1.19
N VAL A 43 -5.49 4.36 1.30
CA VAL A 43 -4.83 4.21 2.61
C VAL A 43 -4.25 5.53 3.12
N PHE A 44 -3.46 6.22 2.31
CA PHE A 44 -2.78 7.45 2.71
C PHE A 44 -3.19 8.62 1.82
N LEU A 45 -3.32 9.82 2.40
CA LEU A 45 -3.46 11.07 1.63
C LEU A 45 -2.11 11.74 1.34
N ASN A 46 -1.02 11.25 1.94
CA ASN A 46 0.33 11.80 1.79
C ASN A 46 1.26 10.75 1.17
N GLU A 47 1.80 11.07 0.00
CA GLU A 47 2.70 10.19 -0.76
C GLU A 47 3.94 9.80 0.04
N SER A 48 4.59 10.76 0.71
CA SER A 48 5.81 10.51 1.47
C SER A 48 5.59 9.51 2.61
N LYS A 49 4.44 9.59 3.29
CA LYS A 49 4.07 8.61 4.32
C LYS A 49 3.83 7.21 3.72
N ALA A 50 3.17 7.13 2.57
CA ALA A 50 2.95 5.85 1.88
C ALA A 50 4.29 5.21 1.46
N ILE A 51 5.23 6.03 0.97
CA ILE A 51 6.58 5.58 0.60
C ILE A 51 7.34 5.08 1.83
N GLU A 52 7.35 5.84 2.93
CA GLU A 52 8.00 5.42 4.18
C GLU A 52 7.40 4.12 4.71
N PHE A 53 6.08 4.00 4.70
CA PHE A 53 5.37 2.79 5.13
C PHE A 53 5.77 1.56 4.30
N THR A 54 5.77 1.68 2.97
CA THR A 54 6.15 0.56 2.08
C THR A 54 7.62 0.20 2.21
N GLN A 55 8.50 1.17 2.43
CA GLN A 55 9.92 0.92 2.74
C GLN A 55 10.08 0.10 4.02
N VAL A 56 9.41 0.48 5.11
CA VAL A 56 9.43 -0.29 6.36
C VAL A 56 8.90 -1.71 6.14
N CYS A 57 7.78 -1.86 5.42
CA CYS A 57 7.22 -3.17 5.10
C CYS A 57 8.19 -4.05 4.29
N ASN A 58 8.92 -3.45 3.35
CA ASN A 58 9.95 -4.10 2.55
C ASN A 58 11.16 -4.51 3.39
N ASP A 59 11.67 -3.62 4.24
CA ASP A 59 12.87 -3.84 5.06
C ASP A 59 12.65 -4.96 6.08
N PHE A 60 11.47 -5.02 6.69
CA PHE A 60 11.10 -6.07 7.64
C PHE A 60 10.52 -7.33 6.99
N GLN A 61 10.39 -7.36 5.66
CA GLN A 61 9.77 -8.46 4.92
C GLN A 61 8.41 -8.84 5.51
N LEU A 62 7.55 -7.84 5.71
CA LEU A 62 6.23 -8.02 6.30
C LEU A 62 5.47 -9.13 5.57
N SER A 63 4.87 -10.05 6.32
CA SER A 63 4.00 -11.07 5.74
C SER A 63 2.69 -10.43 5.27
N PRO A 64 2.23 -10.68 4.02
CA PRO A 64 1.01 -10.09 3.48
C PRO A 64 -0.26 -10.39 4.28
N VAL A 65 -0.24 -11.43 5.13
CA VAL A 65 -1.40 -11.76 5.99
C VAL A 65 -1.65 -10.72 7.08
N HIS A 66 -0.65 -9.91 7.42
CA HIS A 66 -0.73 -8.87 8.46
C HIS A 66 -0.91 -7.46 7.90
N ILE A 67 -1.00 -7.30 6.57
CA ILE A 67 -0.99 -5.97 5.94
C ILE A 67 -2.19 -5.12 6.35
N TYR A 68 -3.37 -5.73 6.55
CA TYR A 68 -4.55 -5.00 7.00
C TYR A 68 -4.38 -4.45 8.41
N ASP A 69 -3.89 -5.26 9.35
CA ASP A 69 -3.67 -4.83 10.73
C ASP A 69 -2.65 -3.70 10.80
N VAL A 70 -1.53 -3.84 10.08
CA VAL A 70 -0.45 -2.85 10.06
C VAL A 70 -0.87 -1.55 9.37
N VAL A 71 -1.69 -1.63 8.32
CA VAL A 71 -2.28 -0.44 7.68
C VAL A 71 -3.21 0.29 8.65
N LEU A 72 -4.09 -0.43 9.35
CA LEU A 72 -4.99 0.16 10.34
C LEU A 72 -4.22 0.88 11.46
N ASP A 73 -3.15 0.27 11.97
CA ASP A 73 -2.28 0.88 12.99
C ASP A 73 -1.54 2.12 12.47
N ALA A 74 -1.26 2.21 11.17
CA ALA A 74 -0.53 3.34 10.58
C ALA A 74 -1.42 4.56 10.28
N ILE A 75 -2.72 4.35 10.10
CA ILE A 75 -3.69 5.42 9.81
C ILE A 75 -4.48 5.88 11.04
N SER A 76 -4.40 5.14 12.15
CA SER A 76 -4.98 5.50 13.45
C SER A 76 -4.18 6.59 14.16
#